data_AF-A0A914MHZ4-F1
#
_entry.id   AF-A0A914MHZ4-F1
#
_cell.length_a   1.000
_cell.length_b   1.000
_cell.length_c   1.000
_cell.angle_alpha   90.00
_cell.angle_beta   90.00
_cell.angle_gamma   90.00
#
_symmetry.space_group_name_H-M   'P 1'
#
loop_
_entity.id
_entity.type
_entity.pdbx_description
1 polymer ?
#
loop_
_entity_poly.entity_id
_entity_poly.type
_entity_poly.pdbx_seq_one_letter_code
_entity_poly.pdbx_strand_id
1 'polypeptide(L)'
;MVVMRGDGLMSADVRGTALDVLANTEYLIVGGSNQISLYLMGSSSTSTITKIRTNRSLVRLLKFNPVIATGRFASVSGQYIDIYTLGQHAQIQQLASFTAQNRKVSDFCWCPHDEQLMISCGESDYVNCWDLRVNLTKPTFQVTAA
;
A
#
# COMPACT_ATOMS: atom_id res chain seq x y z
N MET A 1 -6.88 -12.66 -14.96
CA MET A 1 -6.56 -13.44 -16.17
C MET A 1 -5.20 -13.01 -16.64
N VAL A 2 -4.27 -13.94 -16.82
CA VAL A 2 -2.98 -13.69 -17.48
C VAL A 2 -3.19 -14.03 -18.96
N VAL A 3 -2.88 -13.10 -19.84
CA VAL A 3 -3.08 -13.20 -21.29
C VAL A 3 -1.73 -13.13 -21.95
N MET A 4 -1.44 -14.07 -22.86
CA MET A 4 -0.27 -13.99 -23.73
C MET A 4 -0.51 -12.89 -24.77
N ARG A 5 0.33 -11.86 -24.77
CA ARG A 5 0.33 -10.80 -25.77
C ARG A 5 0.79 -11.36 -27.12
N GLY A 6 0.51 -10.64 -28.20
CA GLY A 6 0.89 -11.06 -29.57
C GLY A 6 2.39 -11.20 -29.81
N ASP A 7 3.23 -10.63 -28.93
CA ASP A 7 4.69 -10.78 -28.91
C ASP A 7 5.17 -11.97 -28.06
N GLY A 8 4.24 -12.77 -27.53
CA GLY A 8 4.51 -13.90 -26.65
C GLY A 8 4.71 -13.54 -25.18
N LEU A 9 4.64 -12.26 -24.80
CA LEU A 9 4.78 -11.84 -23.41
C LEU A 9 3.53 -12.18 -22.60
N MET A 10 3.68 -12.89 -21.50
CA MET A 10 2.57 -13.11 -20.55
C MET A 10 2.27 -11.81 -19.79
N SER A 11 1.03 -11.32 -19.87
CA SER A 11 0.58 -10.08 -19.24
C SER A 11 -0.63 -10.33 -18.36
N ALA A 12 -0.55 -9.94 -17.09
CA ALA A 12 -1.75 -9.83 -16.26
C ALA A 12 -2.52 -8.56 -16.65
N ASP A 13 -3.85 -8.65 -16.83
CA ASP A 13 -4.69 -7.46 -17.01
C ASP A 13 -4.83 -6.74 -15.66
N VAL A 14 -3.88 -5.84 -15.39
CA VAL A 14 -3.86 -4.99 -14.20
C VAL A 14 -3.84 -3.55 -14.68
N ARG A 15 -4.95 -2.84 -14.47
CA ARG A 15 -4.98 -1.37 -14.53
C ARG A 15 -4.28 -0.82 -13.29
N GLY A 16 -2.97 -1.09 -13.20
CA GLY A 16 -2.12 -0.74 -12.07
C GLY A 16 -1.89 0.77 -12.01
N THR A 17 -2.13 1.35 -10.85
CA THR A 17 -1.98 2.80 -10.57
C THR A 17 -0.93 3.06 -9.50
N ALA A 18 -0.59 2.02 -8.73
CA ALA A 18 0.49 2.01 -7.75
C ALA A 18 1.06 0.59 -7.64
N LEU A 19 2.32 0.46 -7.26
CA LEU A 19 2.94 -0.84 -6.99
C LEU A 19 4.00 -0.70 -5.90
N ASP A 20 4.31 -1.82 -5.25
CA ASP A 20 5.50 -1.95 -4.41
C ASP A 20 5.93 -3.43 -4.30
N VAL A 21 7.19 -3.65 -3.94
CA VAL A 21 7.79 -4.98 -3.79
C VAL A 21 8.20 -5.18 -2.34
N LEU A 22 7.85 -6.34 -1.77
CA LEU A 22 8.30 -6.69 -0.43
C LEU A 22 9.77 -7.12 -0.50
N ALA A 23 10.64 -6.37 0.17
CA ALA A 23 12.07 -6.59 0.16
C ALA A 23 12.45 -8.04 0.48
N ASN A 24 13.46 -8.57 -0.23
CA ASN A 24 13.96 -9.94 -0.10
C ASN A 24 12.91 -11.04 -0.34
N THR A 25 11.85 -10.74 -1.09
CA THR A 25 10.84 -11.72 -1.50
C THR A 25 10.51 -11.57 -2.98
N GLU A 26 9.72 -12.50 -3.50
CA GLU A 26 9.15 -12.44 -4.84
C GLU A 26 7.76 -11.77 -4.84
N TYR A 27 7.33 -11.17 -3.74
CA TYR A 27 6.00 -10.59 -3.63
C TYR A 27 5.93 -9.16 -4.17
N LEU A 28 5.05 -8.98 -5.14
CA LEU A 28 4.68 -7.68 -5.72
C LEU A 28 3.22 -7.39 -5.38
N ILE A 29 2.95 -6.20 -4.84
CA ILE A 29 1.59 -5.68 -4.71
C ILE A 29 1.35 -4.65 -5.80
N VAL A 30 0.16 -4.71 -6.40
CA VAL A 30 -0.29 -3.74 -7.39
C VAL A 30 -1.68 -3.25 -7.01
N GLY A 31 -1.80 -1.93 -6.89
CA GLY A 31 -3.04 -1.22 -6.62
C GLY A 31 -3.67 -0.75 -7.92
N GLY A 32 -4.99 -0.73 -7.98
CA GLY A 32 -5.75 -0.21 -9.12
C GLY A 32 -7.02 0.50 -8.67
N SER A 33 -7.98 0.64 -9.59
CA SER A 33 -9.30 1.16 -9.27
C SER A 33 -10.09 0.15 -8.43
N ASN A 34 -10.37 0.47 -7.16
CA ASN A 34 -11.10 -0.37 -6.21
C ASN A 34 -10.50 -1.75 -5.92
N GLN A 35 -9.20 -1.96 -6.17
CA GLN A 35 -8.59 -3.27 -5.96
C GLN A 35 -7.12 -3.18 -5.59
N ILE A 36 -6.65 -4.18 -4.84
CA ILE A 36 -5.24 -4.46 -4.60
C ILE A 36 -5.03 -5.94 -4.91
N SER A 37 -3.99 -6.25 -5.69
CA SER A 37 -3.65 -7.59 -6.13
C SER A 37 -2.22 -7.93 -5.69
N LEU A 38 -2.01 -9.15 -5.21
CA LEU A 38 -0.71 -9.72 -4.90
C LEU A 38 -0.28 -10.67 -6.02
N TYR A 39 0.98 -10.55 -6.40
CA TYR A 39 1.61 -11.40 -7.40
C TYR A 39 2.86 -12.06 -6.83
N LEU A 40 3.16 -13.24 -7.35
CA LEU A 40 4.48 -13.85 -7.25
C LEU A 40 5.27 -13.51 -8.51
N MET A 41 6.41 -12.84 -8.34
CA MET A 41 7.36 -12.54 -9.40
C MET A 41 8.34 -13.71 -9.55
N GLY A 42 8.03 -14.66 -10.42
CA GLY A 42 9.00 -15.67 -10.83
C GLY A 42 9.94 -15.14 -11.92
N SER A 43 11.06 -15.84 -12.13
CA SER A 43 12.04 -15.50 -13.17
C SER A 43 11.51 -15.56 -14.60
N SER A 44 10.43 -16.33 -14.85
CA SER A 44 9.87 -16.57 -16.19
C SER A 44 8.36 -16.30 -16.31
N SER A 45 7.66 -16.08 -15.19
CA SER A 45 6.22 -15.79 -15.20
C SER A 45 5.78 -15.08 -13.93
N THR A 46 4.64 -14.39 -14.04
CA THR A 46 3.98 -13.74 -12.91
C THR A 46 2.60 -14.36 -12.72
N SER A 47 2.30 -14.84 -11.51
CA SER A 47 0.99 -15.41 -11.17
C SER A 47 0.29 -14.54 -10.12
N THR A 48 -1.01 -14.32 -10.29
CA THR A 48 -1.81 -13.69 -9.23
C THR A 48 -2.01 -14.69 -8.12
N ILE A 49 -1.63 -14.33 -6.89
CA ILE A 49 -1.86 -15.16 -5.71
C ILE A 49 -3.21 -14.82 -5.08
N THR A 50 -3.43 -13.53 -4.80
CA THR A 50 -4.68 -13.07 -4.20
C THR A 50 -5.05 -11.68 -4.72
N LYS A 51 -6.32 -11.35 -4.58
CA LYS A 51 -6.89 -10.07 -4.97
C LYS A 51 -7.98 -9.68 -4.00
N ILE A 52 -7.91 -8.47 -3.47
CA ILE A 52 -8.94 -7.88 -2.62
C ILE A 52 -9.60 -6.71 -3.34
N ARG A 53 -10.89 -6.52 -3.06
CA ARG A 53 -11.62 -5.31 -3.46
C ARG A 53 -11.50 -4.29 -2.33
N THR A 54 -11.09 -3.07 -2.66
CA THR A 54 -11.09 -1.95 -1.73
C THR A 54 -12.37 -1.13 -1.94
N ASN A 55 -12.80 -0.41 -0.92
CA ASN A 55 -13.85 0.61 -1.04
C ASN A 55 -13.31 1.96 -1.57
N ARG A 56 -12.10 1.95 -2.15
CA ARG A 56 -11.34 3.14 -2.54
C ARG A 56 -11.31 3.28 -4.05
N SER A 57 -11.74 4.44 -4.56
CA SER A 57 -11.87 4.69 -6.01
C SER A 57 -10.58 4.46 -6.79
N LEU A 58 -9.43 4.85 -6.24
CA LEU A 58 -8.13 4.76 -6.91
C LEU A 58 -7.00 4.66 -5.88
N VAL A 59 -6.28 3.54 -5.88
CA VAL A 59 -5.05 3.40 -5.08
C VAL A 59 -3.91 4.17 -5.75
N ARG A 60 -3.42 5.24 -5.11
CA ARG A 60 -2.39 6.14 -5.66
C ARG A 60 -0.98 5.78 -5.19
N LEU A 61 -0.83 5.32 -3.95
CA LEU A 61 0.44 4.82 -3.42
C LEU A 61 0.23 3.48 -2.76
N LEU A 62 1.23 2.62 -2.90
CA LEU A 62 1.41 1.41 -2.12
C LEU A 62 2.82 1.44 -1.55
N LYS A 63 2.97 1.13 -0.27
CA LYS A 63 4.25 1.11 0.43
C LYS A 63 4.30 -0.04 1.41
N PHE A 64 5.13 -1.04 1.16
CA PHE A 64 5.48 -2.05 2.15
C PHE A 64 6.23 -1.42 3.30
N ASN A 65 5.95 -1.91 4.50
CA ASN A 65 6.73 -1.59 5.67
C ASN A 65 8.12 -2.23 5.50
N PRO A 66 9.22 -1.46 5.67
CA PRO A 66 10.58 -1.98 5.50
C PRO A 66 10.93 -3.07 6.54
N VAL A 67 10.21 -3.14 7.66
CA VAL A 67 10.30 -4.23 8.62
C VAL A 67 9.53 -5.44 8.06
N ILE A 68 10.22 -6.24 7.24
CA ILE A 68 9.67 -7.37 6.46
C ILE A 68 8.84 -8.34 7.32
N ALA A 69 9.28 -8.62 8.54
CA ALA A 69 8.64 -9.57 9.45
C ALA A 69 7.16 -9.26 9.74
N THR A 70 6.73 -8.01 9.52
CA THR A 70 5.34 -7.60 9.71
C THR A 70 4.41 -7.97 8.56
N GLY A 71 4.95 -8.16 7.36
CA GLY A 71 4.16 -8.26 6.12
C GLY A 71 3.24 -7.07 5.88
N ARG A 72 3.43 -5.92 6.55
CA ARG A 72 2.50 -4.79 6.48
C ARG A 72 2.75 -3.95 5.24
N PHE A 73 1.68 -3.36 4.71
CA PHE A 73 1.78 -2.34 3.70
C PHE A 73 0.67 -1.31 3.84
N ALA A 74 0.95 -0.09 3.41
CA ALA A 74 -0.02 0.99 3.35
C ALA A 74 -0.54 1.13 1.92
N SER A 75 -1.81 1.46 1.79
CA SER A 75 -2.41 1.98 0.56
C SER A 75 -2.92 3.38 0.79
N VAL A 76 -2.66 4.28 -0.16
CA VAL A 76 -3.11 5.67 -0.12
C VAL A 76 -4.12 5.91 -1.23
N SER A 77 -5.29 6.45 -0.88
CA SER A 77 -6.34 6.81 -1.84
C SER A 77 -7.04 8.11 -1.42
N GLY A 78 -6.83 9.17 -2.19
CA GLY A 78 -7.41 10.48 -1.88
C GLY A 78 -6.90 10.96 -0.51
N GLN A 79 -7.81 11.20 0.42
CA GLN A 79 -7.50 11.63 1.79
C GLN A 79 -7.25 10.47 2.77
N TYR A 80 -7.37 9.23 2.32
CA TYR A 80 -7.37 8.05 3.17
C TYR A 80 -6.08 7.26 3.09
N ILE A 81 -5.71 6.67 4.23
CA ILE A 81 -4.67 5.65 4.35
C ILE A 81 -5.31 4.39 4.92
N ASP A 82 -5.09 3.28 4.24
CA ASP A 82 -5.48 1.95 4.68
C ASP A 82 -4.23 1.13 4.95
N ILE A 83 -4.20 0.44 6.09
CA ILE A 83 -3.08 -0.43 6.48
C ILE A 83 -3.53 -1.88 6.36
N TYR A 84 -2.71 -2.67 5.70
CA TYR A 84 -2.94 -4.09 5.47
C TYR A 84 -1.79 -4.91 6.03
N THR A 85 -2.04 -6.20 6.25
CA THR A 85 -1.01 -7.21 6.46
C THR A 85 -1.15 -8.33 5.45
N LEU A 86 -0.01 -8.84 5.00
CA LEU A 86 0.12 -10.08 4.27
C LEU A 86 0.34 -11.20 5.29
N GLY A 87 -0.73 -11.91 5.63
CA GLY A 87 -0.71 -13.01 6.57
C GLY A 87 -0.14 -14.31 5.98
N GLN A 88 -0.18 -15.36 6.81
CA GLN A 88 0.14 -16.72 6.36
C GLN A 88 -0.74 -17.12 5.17
N HIS A 89 -0.19 -17.93 4.26
CA HIS A 89 -0.85 -18.32 3.00
C HIS A 89 -1.17 -17.16 2.04
N ALA A 90 -0.39 -16.06 2.13
CA ALA A 90 -0.48 -14.92 1.23
C ALA A 90 -1.87 -14.26 1.19
N GLN A 91 -2.58 -14.26 2.31
CA GLN A 91 -3.86 -13.57 2.48
C GLN A 91 -3.65 -12.12 2.87
N ILE A 92 -4.39 -11.21 2.22
CA ILE A 92 -4.37 -9.78 2.57
C ILE A 92 -5.53 -9.50 3.54
N GLN A 93 -5.20 -8.94 4.69
CA GLN A 93 -6.18 -8.49 5.68
C GLN A 93 -6.01 -7.00 5.97
N GLN A 94 -7.12 -6.26 6.04
CA GLN A 94 -7.10 -4.86 6.46
C GLN A 94 -7.00 -4.77 7.99
N LEU A 95 -6.00 -4.04 8.47
CA LEU A 95 -5.76 -3.76 9.88
C LEU A 95 -6.36 -2.43 10.31
N ALA A 96 -6.24 -1.41 9.46
CA ALA A 96 -6.72 -0.07 9.77
C ALA A 96 -7.16 0.70 8.52
N SER A 97 -7.98 1.72 8.75
CA SER A 97 -8.43 2.70 7.76
C SER A 97 -8.65 4.02 8.48
N PHE A 98 -8.06 5.11 8.00
CA PHE A 98 -8.25 6.41 8.60
C PHE A 98 -8.12 7.54 7.57
N THR A 99 -8.71 8.68 7.89
CA THR A 99 -8.55 9.93 7.13
C THR A 99 -7.26 10.60 7.59
N ALA A 100 -6.25 10.60 6.73
CA ALA A 100 -4.93 11.11 7.09
C ALA A 100 -4.75 12.61 6.84
N GLN A 101 -5.54 13.20 5.93
CA GLN A 101 -5.47 14.62 5.59
C GLN A 101 -6.88 15.15 5.31
N ASN A 102 -7.06 16.47 5.36
CA ASN A 102 -8.32 17.10 4.94
C ASN A 102 -8.46 17.15 3.41
N ARG A 103 -7.32 17.04 2.70
CA ARG A 103 -7.22 16.97 1.24
C ARG A 103 -6.51 15.69 0.82
N LYS A 104 -6.09 15.60 -0.44
CA LYS A 104 -5.39 14.42 -0.93
C LYS A 104 -4.03 14.26 -0.26
N VAL A 105 -3.75 13.05 0.17
CA VAL A 105 -2.42 12.59 0.57
C VAL A 105 -1.58 12.45 -0.70
N SER A 106 -0.43 13.12 -0.72
CA SER A 106 0.50 13.13 -1.84
C SER A 106 1.65 12.16 -1.63
N ASP A 107 2.05 11.92 -0.36
CA ASP A 107 3.13 11.01 -0.02
C ASP A 107 2.92 10.34 1.35
N PHE A 108 3.61 9.21 1.52
CA PHE A 108 3.56 8.37 2.71
C PHE A 108 4.90 7.64 2.91
N CYS A 109 5.38 7.58 4.15
CA CYS A 109 6.59 6.87 4.51
C CYS A 109 6.42 6.10 5.82
N TRP A 110 6.91 4.86 5.85
CA TRP A 110 7.09 4.11 7.08
C TRP A 110 8.38 4.52 7.78
N CYS A 111 8.39 4.51 9.11
CA CYS A 111 9.65 4.59 9.85
C CYS A 111 10.44 3.28 9.66
N PRO A 112 11.72 3.33 9.23
CA PRO A 112 12.53 2.13 9.05
C PRO A 112 13.00 1.50 10.37
N HIS A 113 12.92 2.25 11.48
CA HIS A 113 13.37 1.80 12.80
C HIS A 113 12.21 1.40 13.74
N ASP A 114 10.97 1.72 13.37
CA ASP A 114 9.78 1.38 14.16
C ASP A 114 8.62 1.06 13.23
N GLU A 115 8.21 -0.22 13.20
CA GLU A 115 7.14 -0.74 12.35
C GLU A 115 5.74 -0.14 12.64
N GLN A 116 5.57 0.56 13.75
CA GLN A 116 4.31 1.18 14.16
C GLN A 116 4.25 2.66 13.77
N LEU A 117 5.39 3.28 13.44
CA LEU A 117 5.46 4.70 13.12
C LEU A 117 5.43 4.96 11.62
N MET A 118 4.68 5.99 11.22
CA MET A 118 4.55 6.39 9.83
C MET A 118 4.28 7.88 9.70
N ILE A 119 4.62 8.43 8.54
CA ILE A 119 4.47 9.85 8.19
C ILE A 119 3.68 9.96 6.90
N SER A 120 2.83 10.96 6.80
CA SER A 120 2.10 11.30 5.58
C SER A 120 2.06 12.80 5.34
N CYS A 121 2.14 13.23 4.09
CA CYS A 121 1.92 14.61 3.68
C CYS A 121 0.91 14.69 2.53
N GLY A 122 0.41 15.88 2.24
CA GLY A 122 -0.63 16.08 1.25
C GLY A 122 -0.71 17.50 0.75
N GLU A 123 -1.82 17.84 0.10
CA GLU A 123 -2.15 19.19 -0.37
C GLU A 123 -2.50 20.17 0.79
N SER A 124 -2.18 19.83 2.03
CA SER A 124 -2.40 20.68 3.22
C SER A 124 -1.06 21.09 3.81
N ASP A 125 -1.04 22.16 4.61
CA ASP A 125 0.21 22.77 5.12
C ASP A 125 0.87 21.99 6.28
N TYR A 126 0.46 20.75 6.50
CA TYR A 126 0.88 19.92 7.63
C TYR A 126 1.37 18.55 7.16
N VAL A 127 2.46 18.12 7.77
CA VAL A 127 2.96 16.74 7.73
C VAL A 127 2.49 16.03 9.00
N ASN A 128 1.80 14.90 8.83
CA ASN A 128 1.20 14.17 9.92
C ASN A 128 2.03 12.95 10.27
N CYS A 129 2.32 12.78 11.56
CA CYS A 129 2.99 11.60 12.09
C CYS A 129 1.99 10.74 12.87
N TRP A 130 2.05 9.43 12.67
CA TRP A 130 1.09 8.47 13.18
C TRP A 130 1.80 7.33 13.90
N ASP A 131 1.13 6.77 14.90
CA ASP A 131 1.54 5.55 15.58
C ASP A 131 0.38 4.54 15.58
N LEU A 132 0.61 3.36 15.02
CA LEU A 132 -0.38 2.27 14.94
C LEU A 132 -0.76 1.68 16.31
N ARG A 133 0.03 1.93 17.36
CA ARG A 133 -0.26 1.50 18.74
C ARG A 133 -1.39 2.31 19.37
N VAL A 134 -1.67 3.50 18.84
CA VAL A 134 -2.69 4.41 19.36
C VAL A 134 -3.85 4.57 18.38
N ASN A 135 -4.88 5.27 18.83
CA ASN A 135 -6.05 5.52 17.99
C ASN A 135 -5.72 6.48 16.84
N LEU A 136 -5.89 5.99 15.60
CA LEU A 136 -5.60 6.71 14.34
C LEU A 136 -6.66 7.74 13.94
N THR A 137 -7.55 8.16 14.85
CA THR A 137 -8.51 9.26 14.61
C THR A 137 -7.84 10.62 14.50
N LYS A 138 -6.62 10.78 15.02
CA LYS A 138 -5.81 12.00 14.91
C LYS A 138 -4.33 11.65 14.83
N PRO A 139 -3.49 12.51 14.22
CA PRO A 139 -2.05 12.31 14.24
C PRO A 139 -1.49 12.40 15.66
N THR A 140 -0.42 11.66 15.90
CA THR A 140 0.34 11.72 17.16
C THR A 140 1.00 13.09 17.32
N PHE A 141 1.54 13.63 16.23
CA PHE A 141 1.99 15.01 16.13
C PHE A 141 1.97 15.50 14.68
N GLN A 142 2.00 16.82 14.49
CA GLN A 142 2.02 17.46 13.18
C GLN A 142 3.23 18.38 13.08
N VAL A 143 3.83 18.42 11.90
CA VAL A 143 4.90 19.35 11.55
C VAL A 143 4.36 20.31 10.50
N THR A 144 4.46 21.61 10.76
CA THR A 144 4.11 22.65 9.79
C THR A 144 5.39 23.13 9.13
N ALA A 145 5.40 23.18 7.80
CA ALA A 145 6.44 23.89 7.08
C ALA A 145 6.09 25.39 7.12
N ALA A 146 6.93 26.18 7.80
CA ALA A 146 6.80 27.63 7.88
C ALA A 146 7.32 28.32 6.61
#